data_AF-A0A7S1SY47-F1
#
_entry.id   AF-A0A7S1SY47-F1
#
_cell.length_a   1.000
_cell.length_b   1.000
_cell.length_c   1.000
_cell.angle_alpha   90.00
_cell.angle_beta   90.00
_cell.angle_gamma   90.00
#
_symmetry.space_group_name_H-M   'P 1'
#
loop_
_entity.id
_entity.type
_entity.pdbx_description
1 polymer ?
#
loop_
_entity_poly.entity_id
_entity_poly.type
_entity_poly.pdbx_seq_one_letter_code
_entity_poly.pdbx_strand_id
1 'polypeptide(L)'
;DAFLRRRQPGDGDSATSEQTRAAINAVLARTGSQSSRFMMVLASNRPEDLDAAVLDRIDDTICFPLPGVAEREGMLQMYFTRNVGRVSPQNPSLAVPPTPPAWQWWRAHAPEVSLQGFDKAVFKKAAELTEGFSGRELAKLMAYVQSIVYGSRPD
;
A
#
# COMPACT_ATOMS: atom_id res chain seq x y z
N ASP A 1 -10.23 -12.88 13.48
CA ASP A 1 -10.04 -12.36 14.84
C ASP A 1 -8.76 -11.56 14.91
N ALA A 2 -8.82 -10.33 15.40
CA ALA A 2 -7.66 -9.44 15.48
C ALA A 2 -7.03 -9.54 16.88
N PHE A 3 -5.72 -9.78 16.90
CA PHE A 3 -4.90 -10.02 18.09
C PHE A 3 -4.99 -8.92 19.17
N LEU A 4 -5.39 -7.69 18.81
CA LEU A 4 -5.35 -6.52 19.69
C LEU A 4 -6.72 -5.96 20.06
N ARG A 5 -7.82 -6.65 19.74
CA ARG A 5 -9.19 -6.11 19.86
C ARG A 5 -9.71 -6.09 21.31
N ARG A 6 -10.26 -4.94 21.74
CA ARG A 6 -11.01 -4.77 23.00
C ARG A 6 -12.34 -5.53 22.96
N ARG A 7 -12.65 -6.31 24.01
CA ARG A 7 -13.92 -7.07 24.09
C ARG A 7 -15.02 -6.28 24.81
N GLN A 8 -16.25 -6.38 24.29
CA GLN A 8 -17.49 -6.11 25.03
C GLN A 8 -17.86 -7.34 25.88
N PRO A 9 -18.51 -7.16 27.05
CA PRO A 9 -18.88 -8.27 27.92
C PRO A 9 -20.01 -9.10 27.27
N GLY A 10 -19.70 -10.32 26.82
CA GLY A 10 -20.70 -11.25 26.31
C GLY A 10 -20.22 -12.24 25.23
N ASP A 11 -19.07 -12.03 24.60
CA ASP A 11 -18.59 -12.87 23.49
C ASP A 11 -17.76 -14.06 24.00
N GLY A 12 -18.31 -15.27 23.85
CA GLY A 12 -17.77 -16.53 24.36
C GLY A 12 -16.63 -17.08 23.51
N ASP A 13 -15.40 -16.67 23.79
CA ASP A 13 -14.18 -17.40 23.40
C ASP A 13 -13.07 -17.15 24.43
N SER A 14 -13.19 -17.76 25.61
CA SER A 14 -12.36 -17.46 26.79
C SER A 14 -10.93 -17.97 26.66
N ALA A 15 -10.71 -19.11 25.99
CA ALA A 15 -9.39 -19.74 25.90
C ALA A 15 -8.41 -18.90 25.06
N THR A 16 -8.72 -18.64 23.78
CA THR A 16 -7.89 -17.84 22.84
C THR A 16 -7.53 -16.47 23.42
N SER A 17 -8.44 -15.89 24.21
CA SER A 17 -8.27 -14.58 24.83
C SER A 17 -7.14 -14.52 25.87
N GLU A 18 -6.91 -15.60 26.61
CA GLU A 18 -5.89 -15.61 27.67
C GLU A 18 -4.49 -15.75 27.10
N GLN A 19 -4.27 -16.61 26.11
CA GLN A 19 -2.94 -16.73 25.49
C GLN A 19 -2.59 -15.45 24.73
N THR A 20 -3.56 -14.81 24.07
CA THR A 20 -3.37 -13.51 23.44
C THR A 20 -3.06 -12.41 24.47
N ARG A 21 -3.78 -12.36 25.59
CA ARG A 21 -3.49 -11.41 26.70
C ARG A 21 -2.10 -11.64 27.29
N ALA A 22 -1.73 -12.88 27.54
CA ALA A 22 -0.41 -13.24 28.06
C ALA A 22 0.70 -12.78 27.10
N ALA A 23 0.51 -12.96 25.80
CA ALA A 23 1.44 -12.48 24.78
C ALA A 23 1.53 -10.95 24.72
N ILE A 24 0.40 -10.23 24.76
CA ILE A 24 0.40 -8.75 24.80
C ILE A 24 1.12 -8.26 26.05
N ASN A 25 0.82 -8.81 27.23
CA ASN A 25 1.48 -8.43 28.47
C ASN A 25 2.98 -8.72 28.44
N ALA A 26 3.41 -9.82 27.83
CA ALA A 26 4.83 -10.11 27.65
C ALA A 26 5.52 -9.09 26.72
N VAL A 27 4.84 -8.65 25.66
CA VAL A 27 5.33 -7.58 24.76
C VAL A 27 5.40 -6.24 25.50
N LEU A 28 4.35 -5.86 26.22
CA LEU A 28 4.31 -4.63 27.01
C LEU A 28 5.39 -4.61 28.11
N ALA A 29 5.64 -5.74 28.77
CA ALA A 29 6.69 -5.86 29.78
C ALA A 29 8.10 -5.65 29.19
N ARG A 30 8.34 -6.10 27.95
CA ARG A 30 9.64 -5.95 27.27
C ARG A 30 9.81 -4.61 26.56
N THR A 31 8.71 -3.95 26.22
CA THR A 31 8.67 -2.60 25.64
C THR A 31 8.50 -1.52 26.73
N GLY A 32 8.64 -1.92 28.00
CA GLY A 32 8.49 -1.06 29.17
C GLY A 32 9.55 0.05 29.30
N SER A 33 10.72 -0.16 28.69
CA SER A 33 11.85 0.78 28.69
C SER A 33 12.24 1.17 27.27
N GLN A 34 12.68 2.42 27.10
CA GLN A 34 13.19 2.91 25.83
C GLN A 34 14.44 2.12 25.42
N SER A 35 14.44 1.59 24.20
CA SER A 35 15.58 0.84 23.65
C SER A 35 15.94 1.40 22.29
N SER A 36 17.21 1.69 22.05
CA SER A 36 17.73 2.09 20.74
C SER A 36 17.99 0.91 19.81
N ARG A 37 17.74 -0.33 20.26
CA ARG A 37 18.09 -1.56 19.53
C ARG A 37 16.94 -2.13 18.71
N PHE A 38 15.71 -1.68 18.92
CA PHE A 38 14.55 -2.15 18.17
C PHE A 38 13.53 -1.02 17.98
N MET A 39 12.83 -1.05 16.85
CA MET A 39 11.70 -0.18 16.55
C MET A 39 10.52 -1.08 16.17
N MET A 40 9.36 -0.84 16.79
CA MET A 40 8.13 -1.59 16.52
C MET A 40 7.20 -0.73 15.66
N VAL A 41 6.79 -1.24 14.50
CA VAL A 41 5.81 -0.60 13.62
C VAL A 41 4.52 -1.40 13.67
N LEU A 42 3.43 -0.74 14.07
CA LEU A 42 2.09 -1.33 14.12
C LEU A 42 1.26 -0.80 12.94
N ALA A 43 0.46 -1.67 12.33
CA ALA A 43 -0.47 -1.31 11.27
C ALA A 43 -1.85 -1.88 11.60
N SER A 44 -2.87 -1.02 11.63
CA SER A 44 -4.26 -1.41 11.88
C SER A 44 -5.21 -0.58 11.03
N ASN A 45 -6.24 -1.23 10.49
CA ASN A 45 -7.38 -0.55 9.86
C ASN A 45 -8.47 -0.16 10.88
N ARG A 46 -8.31 -0.57 12.15
CA ARG A 46 -9.22 -0.34 13.27
C ARG A 46 -8.42 0.05 14.51
N PRO A 47 -7.80 1.23 14.54
CA PRO A 47 -7.02 1.68 15.69
C PRO A 47 -7.85 1.81 16.97
N GLU A 48 -9.16 2.06 16.85
CA GLU A 48 -10.11 2.18 17.97
C GLU A 48 -10.33 0.88 18.74
N ASP A 49 -10.05 -0.27 18.11
CA ASP A 49 -10.15 -1.58 18.74
C ASP A 49 -8.93 -1.88 19.63
N LEU A 50 -7.84 -1.10 19.52
CA LEU A 50 -6.59 -1.38 20.23
C LEU A 50 -6.72 -1.19 21.75
N ASP A 51 -6.02 -2.04 22.50
CA ASP A 51 -5.95 -1.94 23.96
C ASP A 51 -5.31 -0.62 24.41
N ALA A 52 -5.86 -0.03 25.48
CA ALA A 52 -5.40 1.27 25.98
C ALA A 52 -3.93 1.25 26.43
N ALA A 53 -3.45 0.13 26.98
CA ALA A 53 -2.04 0.00 27.40
C ALA A 53 -1.09 -0.13 26.21
N VAL A 54 -1.58 -0.59 25.04
CA VAL A 54 -0.80 -0.58 23.81
C VAL A 54 -0.76 0.83 23.22
N LEU A 55 -1.89 1.54 23.21
CA LEU A 55 -1.97 2.92 22.71
C LEU A 55 -1.06 3.89 23.49
N ASP A 56 -0.96 3.73 24.81
CA ASP A 56 -0.07 4.53 25.68
C ASP A 56 1.43 4.35 25.35
N ARG A 57 1.78 3.29 24.61
CA ARG A 57 3.17 2.95 24.24
C ARG A 57 3.50 3.25 22.77
N ILE A 58 2.60 3.92 22.06
CA ILE A 58 2.83 4.38 20.69
C ILE A 58 3.25 5.85 20.74
N ASP A 59 4.51 6.12 20.41
CA ASP A 59 5.04 7.48 20.40
C ASP A 59 4.46 8.31 19.24
N ASP A 60 4.40 7.73 18.03
CA ASP A 60 3.95 8.38 16.81
C ASP A 60 2.86 7.56 16.09
N THR A 61 1.83 8.24 15.61
CA THR A 61 0.76 7.63 14.80
C THR A 61 0.64 8.33 13.45
N ILE A 62 0.70 7.55 12.37
CA ILE A 62 0.51 8.03 11.00
C ILE A 62 -0.80 7.47 10.46
N CYS A 63 -1.71 8.37 10.08
CA CYS A 63 -2.97 8.01 9.44
C CYS A 63 -2.81 8.00 7.92
N PHE A 64 -3.29 6.94 7.26
CA PHE A 64 -3.30 6.81 5.80
C PHE A 64 -4.75 6.94 5.29
N PRO A 65 -5.21 8.14 4.91
CA PRO A 65 -6.52 8.30 4.31
C PRO A 65 -6.53 7.74 2.88
N LEU A 66 -7.72 7.71 2.27
CA LEU A 66 -7.84 7.47 0.84
C LEU A 66 -7.09 8.57 0.06
N PRO A 67 -6.44 8.21 -1.06
CA PRO A 67 -5.67 9.17 -1.85
C PRO A 67 -6.59 10.23 -2.46
N GLY A 68 -6.18 11.49 -2.42
CA GLY A 68 -6.78 12.60 -3.15
C GLY A 68 -6.46 12.55 -4.64
N VAL A 69 -6.99 13.50 -5.41
CA VAL A 69 -6.89 13.48 -6.89
C VAL A 69 -5.44 13.47 -7.36
N ALA A 70 -4.57 14.29 -6.76
CA ALA A 70 -3.17 14.38 -7.14
C ALA A 70 -2.39 13.08 -6.81
N GLU A 71 -2.63 12.48 -5.63
CA GLU A 71 -2.00 11.19 -5.32
C GLU A 71 -2.51 10.09 -6.26
N ARG A 72 -3.81 10.06 -6.57
CA ARG A 72 -4.37 9.08 -7.52
C ARG A 72 -3.73 9.21 -8.90
N GLU A 73 -3.55 10.42 -9.42
CA GLU A 73 -2.85 10.64 -10.69
C GLU A 73 -1.42 10.06 -10.65
N GLY A 74 -0.65 10.37 -9.60
CA GLY A 74 0.70 9.84 -9.42
C GLY A 74 0.74 8.32 -9.28
N MET A 75 -0.20 7.74 -8.53
CA MET A 75 -0.32 6.29 -8.36
C MET A 75 -0.68 5.60 -9.68
N LEU A 76 -1.60 6.17 -10.47
CA LEU A 76 -1.97 5.64 -11.78
C LEU A 76 -0.78 5.64 -12.73
N GLN A 77 -0.02 6.74 -12.80
CA GLN A 77 1.21 6.82 -13.62
C GLN A 77 2.26 5.81 -13.16
N MET A 78 2.45 5.66 -11.85
CA MET A 78 3.40 4.70 -11.27
C MET A 78 3.01 3.24 -11.60
N TYR A 79 1.75 2.87 -11.37
CA TYR A 79 1.26 1.51 -11.62
C TYR A 79 1.21 1.19 -13.12
N PHE A 80 0.84 2.16 -13.95
CA PHE A 80 0.90 2.01 -15.40
C PHE A 80 2.32 1.76 -15.89
N THR A 81 3.27 2.58 -15.43
CA THR A 81 4.70 2.42 -15.75
C THR A 81 5.24 1.07 -15.29
N ARG A 82 4.77 0.58 -14.14
CA ARG A 82 5.18 -0.72 -13.57
C ARG A 82 4.61 -1.93 -14.31
N ASN A 83 3.36 -1.84 -14.78
CA ASN A 83 2.62 -2.99 -15.29
C ASN A 83 2.57 -3.05 -16.82
N VAL A 84 2.52 -1.92 -17.52
CA VAL A 84 2.34 -1.87 -18.97
C VAL A 84 3.64 -1.51 -19.68
N GLY A 85 4.36 -0.50 -19.18
CA GLY A 85 5.58 -0.01 -19.80
C GLY A 85 5.75 1.49 -19.62
N ARG A 86 6.91 2.02 -20.01
CA ARG A 86 7.17 3.46 -19.94
C ARG A 86 6.36 4.19 -21.00
N VAL A 87 5.61 5.21 -20.60
CA VAL A 87 5.16 6.23 -21.54
C VAL A 87 6.42 6.96 -22.00
N SER A 88 6.72 6.92 -23.31
CA SER A 88 7.88 7.62 -23.86
C SER A 88 7.79 9.10 -23.50
N PRO A 89 8.76 9.65 -22.75
CA PRO A 89 8.67 11.02 -22.29
C PRO A 89 8.93 11.96 -23.46
N GLN A 90 7.88 12.62 -23.94
CA GLN A 90 8.04 13.89 -24.67
C GLN A 90 8.58 15.01 -23.73
N ASN A 91 8.66 14.76 -22.41
CA ASN A 91 9.21 15.68 -21.42
C ASN A 91 10.13 14.95 -20.40
N PRO A 92 11.44 15.27 -20.36
CA PRO A 92 12.45 14.55 -19.56
C PRO A 92 12.40 14.79 -18.04
N SER A 93 11.44 15.58 -17.52
CA SER A 93 11.43 16.01 -16.11
C SER A 93 10.80 15.01 -15.13
N LEU A 94 10.26 13.88 -15.60
CA LEU A 94 9.68 12.81 -14.77
C LEU A 94 10.55 11.54 -14.76
N ALA A 95 11.86 11.69 -14.84
CA ALA A 95 12.81 10.59 -14.77
C ALA A 95 12.81 9.96 -13.37
N VAL A 96 12.02 8.90 -13.19
CA VAL A 96 12.20 7.95 -12.08
C VAL A 96 13.60 7.32 -12.24
N PRO A 97 14.46 7.32 -11.20
CA PRO A 97 15.83 6.85 -11.34
C PRO A 97 15.86 5.37 -11.78
N PRO A 98 16.68 5.01 -12.78
CA PRO A 98 16.74 3.67 -13.31
C PRO A 98 17.84 2.90 -12.59
N THR A 99 17.47 1.94 -11.75
CA THR A 99 18.18 0.64 -11.67
C THR A 99 17.39 -0.25 -10.72
N PRO A 100 16.78 -1.34 -11.22
CA PRO A 100 16.33 -2.40 -10.34
C PRO A 100 17.56 -2.90 -9.56
N PRO A 101 17.47 -3.13 -8.24
CA PRO A 101 18.54 -3.81 -7.52
C PRO A 101 18.84 -5.15 -8.20
N ALA A 102 20.09 -5.64 -8.11
CA ALA A 102 20.60 -6.77 -8.91
C ALA A 102 19.71 -8.03 -8.92
N TRP A 103 18.91 -8.23 -7.87
CA TRP A 103 17.94 -9.32 -7.79
C TRP A 103 16.68 -9.14 -8.66
N GLN A 104 16.39 -7.97 -9.21
CA GLN A 104 15.27 -7.69 -10.13
C GLN A 104 15.71 -7.59 -11.61
N TRP A 105 16.82 -8.24 -11.98
CA TRP A 105 17.40 -8.19 -13.33
C TRP A 105 16.41 -8.59 -14.45
N TRP A 106 15.41 -9.41 -14.15
CA TRP A 106 14.33 -9.77 -15.08
C TRP A 106 13.41 -8.58 -15.47
N ARG A 107 13.35 -7.51 -14.66
CA ARG A 107 12.60 -6.28 -14.99
C ARG A 107 13.36 -5.31 -15.89
N ALA A 108 14.66 -5.48 -16.06
CA ALA A 108 15.46 -4.66 -16.97
C ALA A 108 15.08 -4.88 -18.45
N HIS A 109 14.40 -6.00 -18.74
CA HIS A 109 13.98 -6.41 -20.09
C HIS A 109 12.46 -6.26 -20.30
N ALA A 110 11.78 -5.45 -19.49
CA ALA A 110 10.36 -5.16 -19.73
C ALA A 110 10.23 -4.51 -21.12
N PRO A 111 9.45 -5.09 -22.05
CA PRO A 111 9.34 -4.57 -23.41
C PRO A 111 8.86 -3.13 -23.37
N GLU A 112 9.57 -2.24 -24.05
CA GLU A 112 9.21 -0.85 -24.20
C GLU A 112 7.97 -0.77 -25.10
N VAL A 113 6.78 -0.83 -24.49
CA VAL A 113 5.53 -0.66 -25.22
C VAL A 113 5.40 0.82 -25.57
N SER A 114 5.58 1.15 -26.85
CA SER A 114 5.30 2.48 -27.38
C SER A 114 3.79 2.73 -27.36
N LEU A 115 3.30 3.32 -26.26
CA LEU A 115 1.89 3.60 -26.06
C LEU A 115 1.56 4.94 -26.69
N GLN A 116 1.14 4.92 -27.96
CA GLN A 116 0.62 6.11 -28.63
C GLN A 116 -0.73 6.51 -27.99
N GLY A 117 -0.85 7.77 -27.54
CA GLY A 117 -2.10 8.34 -27.03
C GLY A 117 -2.27 8.37 -25.49
N PHE A 118 -1.32 7.84 -24.71
CA PHE A 118 -1.30 8.04 -23.26
C PHE A 118 -0.58 9.34 -22.90
N ASP A 119 -1.35 10.43 -22.81
CA ASP A 119 -0.86 11.73 -22.33
C ASP A 119 -1.21 11.96 -20.83
N LYS A 120 -0.53 12.92 -20.18
CA LYS A 120 -0.81 13.35 -18.80
C LYS A 120 -2.29 13.67 -18.57
N ALA A 121 -2.97 14.22 -19.59
CA ALA A 121 -4.40 14.51 -19.54
C ALA A 121 -5.27 13.27 -19.26
N VAL A 122 -4.87 12.09 -19.74
CA VAL A 122 -5.58 10.82 -19.52
C VAL A 122 -5.49 10.41 -18.06
N PHE A 123 -4.30 10.51 -17.46
CA PHE A 123 -4.10 10.17 -16.04
C PHE A 123 -4.84 11.12 -15.11
N LYS A 124 -4.86 12.42 -15.43
CA LYS A 124 -5.64 13.41 -14.69
C LYS A 124 -7.14 13.07 -14.72
N LYS A 125 -7.69 12.81 -15.90
CA LYS A 125 -9.11 12.41 -16.04
C LYS A 125 -9.41 11.09 -15.34
N ALA A 126 -8.52 10.10 -15.42
CA ALA A 126 -8.68 8.85 -14.71
C ALA A 126 -8.63 9.03 -13.19
N ALA A 127 -7.82 9.95 -12.67
CA ALA A 127 -7.75 10.28 -11.26
C ALA A 127 -9.06 10.94 -10.74
N GLU A 128 -9.69 11.77 -11.56
CA GLU A 128 -11.02 12.34 -11.27
C GLU A 128 -12.10 11.24 -11.24
N LEU A 129 -12.10 10.33 -12.21
CA LEU A 129 -13.07 9.23 -12.30
C LEU A 129 -12.92 8.14 -11.23
N THR A 130 -11.75 8.05 -10.58
CA THR A 130 -11.46 7.04 -9.55
C THR A 130 -11.57 7.61 -8.13
N GLU A 131 -12.43 8.61 -7.94
CA GLU A 131 -12.70 9.16 -6.62
C GLU A 131 -13.14 8.07 -5.61
N GLY A 132 -12.55 8.11 -4.42
CA GLY A 132 -12.80 7.13 -3.36
C GLY A 132 -12.02 5.82 -3.49
N PHE A 133 -11.25 5.62 -4.57
CA PHE A 133 -10.49 4.37 -4.73
C PHE A 133 -9.30 4.34 -3.78
N SER A 134 -9.11 3.19 -3.13
CA SER A 134 -7.91 2.85 -2.40
C SER A 134 -6.73 2.57 -3.35
N GLY A 135 -5.51 2.65 -2.83
CA GLY A 135 -4.31 2.28 -3.58
C GLY A 135 -4.36 0.86 -4.15
N ARG A 136 -5.00 -0.08 -3.44
CA ARG A 136 -5.19 -1.46 -3.91
C ARG A 136 -6.11 -1.53 -5.12
N GLU A 137 -7.18 -0.74 -5.15
CA GLU A 137 -8.13 -0.70 -6.26
C GLU A 137 -7.49 -0.08 -7.50
N LEU A 138 -6.73 1.01 -7.35
CA LEU A 138 -5.95 1.60 -8.44
C LEU A 138 -4.93 0.62 -9.02
N ALA A 139 -4.24 -0.14 -8.17
CA ALA A 139 -3.30 -1.18 -8.61
C ALA A 139 -4.01 -2.28 -9.42
N LYS A 140 -5.18 -2.73 -8.96
CA LYS A 140 -6.00 -3.72 -9.67
C LYS A 140 -6.50 -3.19 -11.02
N LEU A 141 -6.95 -1.94 -11.06
CA LEU A 141 -7.38 -1.27 -12.29
C LEU A 141 -6.25 -1.29 -13.34
N MET A 142 -5.02 -0.94 -12.94
CA MET A 142 -3.88 -0.96 -13.87
C MET A 142 -3.46 -2.38 -14.28
N ALA A 143 -3.59 -3.37 -13.40
CA ALA A 143 -3.37 -4.78 -13.76
C ALA A 143 -4.43 -5.27 -14.77
N TYR A 144 -5.67 -4.79 -14.67
CA TYR A 144 -6.70 -5.06 -15.67
C TYR A 144 -6.37 -4.40 -17.02
N VAL A 145 -5.94 -3.13 -17.03
CA VAL A 145 -5.45 -2.45 -18.25
C VAL A 145 -4.30 -3.22 -18.89
N GLN A 146 -3.33 -3.68 -18.10
CA GLN A 146 -2.24 -4.53 -18.57
C GLN A 146 -2.76 -5.79 -19.28
N SER A 147 -3.75 -6.48 -18.71
CA SER A 147 -4.32 -7.68 -19.30
C SER A 147 -5.01 -7.43 -20.64
N ILE A 148 -5.63 -6.25 -20.79
CA ILE A 148 -6.23 -5.84 -22.06
C ILE A 148 -5.13 -5.59 -23.09
N VAL A 149 -4.10 -4.80 -22.75
CA VAL A 149 -3.02 -4.43 -23.67
C VAL A 149 -2.24 -5.65 -24.18
N TYR A 150 -1.94 -6.61 -23.31
CA TYR A 150 -1.23 -7.82 -23.72
C TYR A 150 -2.15 -8.93 -24.24
N GLY A 151 -3.45 -8.85 -23.96
CA GLY A 151 -4.45 -9.80 -24.42
C GLY A 151 -5.01 -9.46 -25.81
N SER A 152 -4.96 -8.19 -26.21
CA SER A 152 -5.23 -7.76 -27.59
C SER A 152 -4.11 -8.29 -28.49
N ARG A 153 -4.44 -9.27 -29.34
CA ARG A 153 -3.52 -9.74 -30.38
C ARG A 153 -3.14 -8.55 -31.27
N PRO A 154 -1.87 -8.39 -31.63
CA PRO A 154 -1.52 -7.52 -32.73
C PRO A 154 -2.02 -8.21 -34.01
N ASP A 155 -2.95 -7.57 -34.69
CA ASP A 155 -3.28 -7.91 -36.09
C ASP A 155 -2.10 -7.54 -37.00
#